data_AF-A0A9E0WQW9-F1
#
_entry.id   AF-A0A9E0WQW9-F1
#
_cell.length_a   1.000
_cell.length_b   1.000
_cell.length_c   1.000
_cell.angle_alpha   90.00
_cell.angle_beta   90.00
_cell.angle_gamma   90.00
#
_symmetry.space_group_name_H-M   'P 1'
#
loop_
_entity.id
_entity.type
_entity.pdbx_description
1 polymer ?
#
loop_
_entity_poly.entity_id
_entity_poly.type
_entity_poly.pdbx_seq_one_letter_code
_entity_poly.pdbx_strand_id
1 'polypeptide(L)' 'MCQIYLSDMGNFAAMNDVWNAWVAQDHAPPRATVHARLAKPEWLVEMVVTAAQN' A
#
# COMPACT_ATOMS: atom_id res chain seq x y z
N MET A 1 -7.60 1.26 8.13
CA MET A 1 -7.13 2.20 7.08
C MET A 1 -5.72 1.78 6.69
N CYS A 2 -5.38 1.83 5.41
CA CYS A 2 -4.02 1.62 4.91
C CYS A 2 -3.58 2.80 4.02
N GLN A 3 -2.48 3.47 4.38
CA GLN A 3 -1.82 4.44 3.50
C GLN A 3 -0.65 3.75 2.81
N ILE A 4 -0.60 3.84 1.49
CA ILE A 4 0.46 3.25 0.68
C ILE A 4 1.24 4.36 -0.01
N TYR A 5 2.55 4.36 0.23
CA TYR A 5 3.50 5.28 -0.37
C TYR A 5 4.34 4.51 -1.37
N LEU A 6 4.25 4.87 -2.66
CA LEU A 6 5.10 4.33 -3.71
C LEU A 6 6.24 5.30 -3.99
N SER A 7 7.46 4.78 -4.20
CA SER A 7 8.59 5.60 -4.62
C SER A 7 8.59 5.94 -6.11
N ASP A 8 7.81 5.20 -6.91
CA ASP A 8 7.54 5.46 -8.33
C ASP A 8 6.12 5.00 -8.66
N MET A 9 5.34 5.86 -9.32
CA MET A 9 3.98 5.55 -9.75
C MET A 9 3.93 4.54 -10.91
N GLY A 10 5.04 4.30 -11.59
CA GLY A 10 5.19 3.18 -12.54
C GLY A 10 4.95 1.81 -11.89
N ASN A 11 5.16 1.69 -10.57
CA ASN A 11 4.91 0.46 -9.82
C ASN A 11 3.45 0.28 -9.39
N PHE A 12 2.55 1.21 -9.71
CA PHE A 12 1.17 1.20 -9.21
C PHE A 12 0.39 -0.05 -9.61
N ALA A 13 0.52 -0.50 -10.87
CA ALA A 13 -0.14 -1.71 -11.35
C ALA A 13 0.37 -2.96 -10.60
N ALA A 14 1.69 -3.15 -10.54
CA ALA A 14 2.31 -4.27 -9.85
C ALA A 14 1.96 -4.32 -8.35
N MET A 15 1.92 -3.16 -7.68
CA MET A 15 1.48 -3.09 -6.29
C MET A 15 0.01 -3.50 -6.14
N ASN A 16 -0.86 -3.04 -7.03
CA ASN A 16 -2.28 -3.39 -6.99
C ASN A 16 -2.53 -4.87 -7.24
N ASP A 17 -1.76 -5.52 -8.13
CA ASP A 17 -1.89 -6.96 -8.38
C ASP A 17 -1.65 -7.77 -7.10
N VAL A 18 -0.56 -7.45 -6.38
CA VAL A 18 -0.25 -8.10 -5.10
C VAL A 18 -1.27 -7.73 -4.02
N TRP A 19 -1.67 -6.46 -3.93
CA TRP A 19 -2.67 -6.00 -2.97
C TRP A 19 -4.00 -6.71 -3.14
N ASN A 20 -4.50 -6.79 -4.38
CA ASN A 20 -5.81 -7.39 -4.68
C ASN A 20 -5.81 -8.89 -4.43
N ALA A 21 -4.68 -9.58 -4.63
CA ALA A 21 -4.55 -10.99 -4.31
C ALA A 21 -4.49 -11.26 -2.79
N TRP A 22 -4.00 -10.31 -2.00
CA TRP A 22 -3.80 -10.46 -0.55
C TRP A 22 -4.99 -9.99 0.29
N VAL A 23 -5.66 -8.90 -0.12
CA VAL A 23 -6.69 -8.26 0.69
C VAL A 23 -7.92 -9.15 0.86
N ALA A 24 -8.45 -9.25 2.07
CA ALA A 24 -9.65 -10.02 2.35
C ALA A 24 -10.85 -9.43 1.60
N GLN A 25 -11.51 -10.27 0.80
CA GLN A 25 -12.75 -9.91 0.12
C GLN A 25 -13.82 -9.47 1.15
N ASP A 26 -14.54 -8.40 0.82
CA ASP A 26 -15.57 -7.75 1.67
C ASP A 26 -15.09 -7.13 2.99
N HIS A 27 -13.80 -7.28 3.33
CA HIS A 27 -13.17 -6.70 4.52
C HIS A 27 -11.95 -5.85 4.17
N ALA A 28 -11.91 -5.33 2.94
CA ALA A 28 -10.84 -4.45 2.50
C ALA A 28 -10.84 -3.16 3.33
N PRO A 29 -9.68 -2.73 3.87
CA PRO A 29 -9.62 -1.47 4.59
C PRO A 29 -9.82 -0.30 3.63
N PRO A 30 -10.36 0.84 4.10
CA PRO A 30 -10.18 2.11 3.40
C PRO A 30 -8.69 2.31 3.09
N ARG A 31 -8.38 2.76 1.88
CA ARG A 31 -7.02 2.83 1.35
C ARG A 31 -6.79 4.12 0.57
N ALA A 32 -5.62 4.72 0.77
CA ALA A 32 -5.11 5.78 -0.09
C ALA A 32 -3.72 5.40 -0.61
N THR A 33 -3.42 5.72 -1.87
CA THR A 33 -2.11 5.46 -2.48
C THR A 33 -1.59 6.73 -3.13
N VAL A 34 -0.36 7.10 -2.81
CA VAL A 34 0.29 8.32 -3.30
C VAL A 34 1.75 8.05 -3.62
N HIS A 35 2.37 8.94 -4.39
CA HIS A 35 3.81 8.97 -4.61
C HIS A 35 4.47 9.73 -3.45
N ALA A 36 5.51 9.16 -2.83
CA ALA A 36 6.36 9.86 -1.86
C ALA A 36 7.83 9.38 -1.93
N ARG A 37 8.75 10.24 -1.51
CA ARG A 37 10.14 9.84 -1.26
C ARG A 37 10.22 9.02 0.03
N LEU A 38 10.80 7.82 -0.05
CA LEU A 38 10.94 6.91 1.10
C LEU A 38 12.30 7.08 1.79
N ALA A 39 12.45 6.49 2.98
CA ALA A 39 13.66 6.64 3.80
C ALA A 39 14.91 6.04 3.16
N LYS A 40 14.77 4.91 2.44
CA LYS A 40 15.86 4.29 1.68
C LYS A 40 15.58 4.32 0.18
N PRO A 41 16.58 4.59 -0.67
CA PRO A 41 16.39 4.70 -2.12
C PRO A 41 15.99 3.38 -2.78
N GLU A 42 16.34 2.24 -2.21
CA GLU A 42 15.99 0.91 -2.73
C GLU A 42 14.56 0.46 -2.37
N TRP A 43 13.83 1.21 -1.53
CA TRP A 43 12.45 0.86 -1.19
C TRP A 43 11.49 1.25 -2.32
N LEU A 44 10.64 0.30 -2.71
CA LEU A 44 9.63 0.50 -3.75
C LEU A 44 8.27 0.93 -3.18
N VAL A 45 7.98 0.53 -1.94
CA VAL A 45 6.72 0.76 -1.26
C VAL A 45 6.90 0.84 0.26
N GLU A 46 6.15 1.72 0.91
CA GLU A 46 5.97 1.77 2.36
C GLU A 46 4.47 1.81 2.69
N MET A 47 4.06 1.12 3.76
CA MET A 47 2.65 1.02 4.15
C MET A 47 2.46 1.34 5.63
N VAL A 48 1.51 2.22 5.95
CA VAL A 48 1.09 2.53 7.32
C VAL A 48 -0.32 2.01 7.53
N VAL A 49 -0.50 1.17 8.55
CA VAL A 49 -1.75 0.45 8.79
C VAL A 49 -2.32 0.81 10.16
N THR A 50 -3.61 1.12 10.18
CA THR A 50 -4.42 1.19 11.41
C THR A 50 -5.46 0.08 11.35
N ALA A 51 -5.47 -0.78 12.37
CA ALA A 51 -6.37 -1.91 12.53
C ALA A 51 -7.04 -1.88 13.91
N ALA A 52 -8.20 -2.51 14.03
CA ALA A 52 -8.83 -2.76 15.33
C ALA A 52 -8.08 -3.88 16.07
N GLN A 53 -8.18 -3.88 17.40
CA GLN A 53 -7.70 -4.96 18.25
C GLN A 53 -8.92 -5.61 18.90
N ASN A 54 -9.00 -6.94 18.81
CA ASN A 54 -10.06 -7.75 19.43
C ASN A 54 -9.60 -8.35 20.75
#